data_AF-A0A7V0ITB4-F1
#
_entry.id   AF-A0A7V0ITB4-F1
#
_cell.length_a   1.000
_cell.length_b   1.000
_cell.length_c   1.000
_cell.angle_alpha   90.00
_cell.angle_beta   90.00
_cell.angle_gamma   90.00
#
_symmetry.space_group_name_H-M   'P 1'
#
loop_
_entity.id
_entity.type
_entity.pdbx_description
1 polymer ?
#
loop_
_entity_poly.entity_id
_entity_poly.type
_entity_poly.pdbx_seq_one_letter_code
_entity_poly.pdbx_strand_id
1 'polypeptide(L)'
;RNDGCLYSSVRFGNVLGSRGSVVPTFIKQIQKGGPVTLTNPDMTRYFMTVDEAVQLVLQASTMAEGGEVFVLDMGEPVRIGDLAHRMIRLSGMVPGRDIEVEVIGSRPGEKMQEVLSYEPLQFTDNPKVSVTHPGYPGPVTVMDAVDTLGSLADEGDLAEIKRILRNMACQTWNGVESVDIRAIEQEGLAAWS
;
A
#
# COMPACT_ATOMS: atom_id res chain seq x y z
N ARG A 1 -4.04 -20.05 -21.84
CA ARG A 1 -5.27 -20.84 -21.56
C ARG A 1 -6.29 -19.83 -21.03
N ASN A 2 -7.33 -19.54 -21.81
CA ASN A 2 -8.34 -18.53 -21.51
C ASN A 2 -9.61 -19.27 -21.08
N ASP A 3 -9.67 -19.61 -19.81
CA ASP A 3 -10.57 -20.62 -19.28
C ASP A 3 -11.87 -19.96 -18.78
N GLY A 4 -12.44 -18.99 -19.53
CA GLY A 4 -13.70 -18.32 -19.20
C GLY A 4 -13.80 -17.66 -17.81
N CYS A 5 -12.73 -17.64 -17.02
CA CYS A 5 -12.71 -17.13 -15.67
C CYS A 5 -12.42 -15.63 -15.72
N LEU A 6 -13.35 -14.85 -15.17
CA LEU A 6 -13.22 -13.41 -15.05
C LEU A 6 -12.34 -13.08 -13.86
N TYR A 7 -11.32 -12.28 -14.09
CA TYR A 7 -10.44 -11.76 -13.05
C TYR A 7 -10.58 -10.27 -13.00
N SER A 8 -10.77 -9.71 -11.81
CA SER A 8 -10.69 -8.29 -11.54
C SER A 8 -10.00 -8.07 -10.21
N SER A 9 -9.60 -6.83 -9.94
CA SER A 9 -8.99 -6.46 -8.66
C SER A 9 -9.66 -5.21 -8.11
N VAL A 10 -9.65 -5.08 -6.78
CA VAL A 10 -10.13 -3.88 -6.10
C VAL A 10 -8.98 -3.32 -5.27
N ARG A 11 -8.70 -2.04 -5.44
CA ARG A 11 -7.65 -1.31 -4.74
C ARG A 11 -8.26 -0.27 -3.80
N PHE A 12 -7.80 -0.32 -2.55
CA PHE A 12 -8.17 0.61 -1.49
C PHE A 12 -7.03 0.70 -0.47
N GLY A 13 -7.06 1.76 0.33
CA GLY A 13 -6.11 2.06 1.39
C GLY A 13 -6.38 1.26 2.68
N ASN A 14 -6.09 1.87 3.83
CA ASN A 14 -6.15 1.18 5.11
C ASN A 14 -7.59 0.89 5.55
N VAL A 15 -7.79 -0.28 6.15
CA VAL A 15 -9.05 -0.64 6.79
C VAL A 15 -8.91 -0.49 8.30
N LEU A 16 -9.81 0.28 8.90
CA LEU A 16 -9.83 0.53 10.34
C LEU A 16 -9.92 -0.78 11.14
N GLY A 17 -9.09 -0.92 12.16
CA GLY A 17 -9.10 -2.08 13.05
C GLY A 17 -8.58 -3.38 12.43
N SER A 18 -8.06 -3.35 11.20
CA SER A 18 -7.41 -4.51 10.59
C SER A 18 -6.22 -5.00 11.42
N ARG A 19 -5.97 -6.32 11.40
CA ARG A 19 -4.92 -6.95 12.22
C ARG A 19 -3.54 -6.35 11.89
N GLY A 20 -2.81 -5.97 12.93
CA GLY A 20 -1.46 -5.40 12.78
C GLY A 20 -1.43 -3.96 12.26
N SER A 21 -2.58 -3.31 12.07
CA SER A 21 -2.61 -1.91 11.63
C SER A 21 -2.26 -0.92 12.76
N VAL A 22 -2.11 0.34 12.37
CA VAL A 22 -1.73 1.44 13.26
C VAL A 22 -2.74 1.64 14.40
N VAL A 23 -4.05 1.50 14.13
CA VAL A 23 -5.10 1.74 15.13
C VAL A 23 -5.03 0.74 16.29
N PRO A 24 -5.05 -0.60 16.09
CA PRO A 24 -4.83 -1.55 17.19
C PRO A 24 -3.49 -1.37 17.91
N THR A 25 -2.46 -0.90 17.20
CA THR A 25 -1.14 -0.64 17.79
C THR A 25 -1.22 0.52 18.78
N PHE A 26 -1.83 1.64 18.38
CA PHE A 26 -2.05 2.79 19.25
C PHE A 26 -2.92 2.42 20.45
N ILE A 27 -4.01 1.67 20.26
CA ILE A 27 -4.85 1.20 21.39
C ILE A 27 -3.99 0.44 22.41
N LYS A 28 -3.16 -0.51 21.95
CA LYS A 28 -2.29 -1.29 22.85
C LYS A 28 -1.25 -0.43 23.55
N GLN A 29 -0.67 0.55 22.87
CA GLN A 29 0.30 1.48 23.47
C GLN A 29 -0.37 2.36 24.53
N ILE A 30 -1.53 2.93 24.20
CA ILE A 30 -2.34 3.74 25.11
C ILE A 30 -2.73 2.95 26.36
N GLN A 31 -3.21 1.72 26.20
CA GLN A 31 -3.58 0.84 27.32
C GLN A 31 -2.39 0.46 28.21
N LYS A 32 -1.16 0.51 27.69
CA LYS A 32 0.07 0.27 28.44
C LYS A 32 0.65 1.53 29.10
N GLY A 33 0.03 2.71 28.91
CA GLY A 33 0.52 3.98 29.42
C GLY A 33 1.44 4.75 28.47
N GLY A 34 1.57 4.31 27.21
CA GLY A 34 2.41 4.95 26.21
C GLY A 34 3.90 4.53 26.26
N PRO A 35 4.77 5.22 25.50
CA PRO A 35 4.43 6.26 24.52
C PRO A 35 3.67 5.69 23.31
N VAL A 36 2.92 6.55 22.61
CA VAL A 36 2.43 6.25 21.27
C VAL A 36 3.53 6.56 20.26
N THR A 37 3.93 5.58 19.46
CA THR A 37 5.07 5.72 18.54
C THR A 37 4.60 6.04 17.12
N LEU A 38 5.16 7.07 16.52
CA LEU A 38 4.91 7.49 15.15
C LEU A 38 6.17 7.31 14.31
N THR A 39 6.04 6.79 13.09
CA THR A 39 7.13 6.83 12.11
C THR A 39 7.35 8.26 11.64
N ASN A 40 6.29 8.93 11.19
CA ASN A 40 6.25 10.35 10.89
C ASN A 40 4.85 10.93 11.18
N PRO A 41 4.73 12.06 11.92
CA PRO A 41 3.44 12.65 12.25
C PRO A 41 2.67 13.23 11.04
N ASP A 42 3.38 13.60 9.98
CA ASP A 42 2.83 14.22 8.77
C ASP A 42 2.43 13.20 7.70
N MET A 43 2.70 11.91 7.93
CA MET A 43 2.21 10.85 7.05
C MET A 43 0.69 10.86 6.97
N THR A 44 0.15 10.66 5.77
CA THR A 44 -1.28 10.55 5.55
C THR A 44 -1.65 9.17 5.03
N ARG A 45 -2.81 8.67 5.47
CA ARG A 45 -3.36 7.38 5.05
C ARG A 45 -4.86 7.50 4.82
N TYR A 46 -5.36 6.83 3.78
CA TYR A 46 -6.79 6.67 3.56
C TYR A 46 -7.32 5.61 4.52
N PHE A 47 -8.48 5.87 5.13
CA PHE A 47 -9.14 4.93 6.02
C PHE A 47 -10.59 4.72 5.61
N MET A 48 -11.02 3.48 5.65
CA MET A 48 -12.44 3.13 5.58
C MET A 48 -12.77 2.06 6.62
N THR A 49 -14.04 1.88 6.91
CA THR A 49 -14.50 0.80 7.78
C THR A 49 -14.46 -0.56 7.05
N VAL A 50 -14.41 -1.65 7.81
CA VAL A 50 -14.47 -3.01 7.25
C VAL A 50 -15.78 -3.21 6.47
N ASP A 51 -16.91 -2.74 7.02
CA ASP A 51 -18.22 -2.92 6.41
C ASP A 51 -18.32 -2.18 5.08
N GLU A 52 -17.83 -0.94 5.01
CA GLU A 52 -17.75 -0.19 3.76
C GLU A 52 -16.85 -0.89 2.73
N ALA A 53 -15.68 -1.38 3.14
CA ALA A 53 -14.76 -2.07 2.24
C ALA A 53 -15.42 -3.31 1.63
N VAL A 54 -16.04 -4.16 2.46
CA VAL A 54 -16.72 -5.38 2.01
C VAL A 54 -17.88 -5.05 1.08
N GLN A 55 -18.71 -4.06 1.42
CA GLN A 55 -19.84 -3.65 0.58
C GLN A 55 -19.39 -3.19 -0.80
N LEU A 56 -18.39 -2.32 -0.86
CA LEU A 56 -17.89 -1.79 -2.14
C LEU A 56 -17.16 -2.85 -2.97
N VAL A 57 -16.43 -3.77 -2.33
CA VAL A 57 -15.81 -4.92 -3.03
C VAL A 57 -16.87 -5.82 -3.66
N LEU A 58 -17.94 -6.13 -2.93
CA LEU A 58 -19.03 -6.93 -3.46
C LEU A 58 -19.73 -6.23 -4.64
N GLN A 59 -19.94 -4.92 -4.55
CA GLN A 59 -20.52 -4.16 -5.67
C GLN A 59 -19.59 -4.13 -6.88
N ALA A 60 -18.31 -3.86 -6.70
CA ALA A 60 -17.31 -3.91 -7.78
C ALA A 60 -17.29 -5.30 -8.46
N SER A 61 -17.44 -6.38 -7.70
CA SER A 61 -17.49 -7.74 -8.28
C SER A 61 -18.68 -7.96 -9.23
N THR A 62 -19.81 -7.26 -9.01
CA THR A 62 -20.97 -7.34 -9.90
C THR A 62 -20.80 -6.53 -11.19
N MET A 63 -19.82 -5.63 -11.24
CA MET A 63 -19.50 -4.77 -12.38
C MET A 63 -18.37 -5.33 -13.25
N ALA A 64 -17.73 -6.43 -12.83
CA ALA A 64 -16.51 -6.94 -13.48
C ALA A 64 -16.81 -7.70 -14.78
N GLU A 65 -16.13 -7.31 -15.85
CA GLU A 65 -16.14 -7.94 -17.18
C GLU A 65 -14.78 -8.59 -17.53
N GLY A 66 -13.74 -8.34 -16.73
CA GLY A 66 -12.42 -8.95 -16.82
C GLY A 66 -11.29 -7.95 -17.10
N GLY A 67 -10.23 -8.01 -16.29
CA GLY A 67 -9.02 -7.19 -16.42
C GLY A 67 -9.08 -5.84 -15.72
N GLU A 68 -10.19 -5.49 -15.07
CA GLU A 68 -10.35 -4.19 -14.43
C GLU A 68 -9.65 -4.11 -13.07
N VAL A 69 -9.25 -2.88 -12.75
CA VAL A 69 -8.86 -2.47 -11.41
C VAL A 69 -9.88 -1.45 -10.91
N PHE A 70 -10.73 -1.88 -9.99
CA PHE A 70 -11.64 -0.98 -9.29
C PHE A 70 -10.89 -0.24 -8.20
N VAL A 71 -11.15 1.06 -8.06
CA VAL A 71 -10.55 1.93 -7.05
C VAL A 71 -11.67 2.55 -6.23
N LEU A 72 -11.59 2.35 -4.90
CA LEU A 72 -12.63 2.83 -3.99
C LEU A 72 -12.37 4.28 -3.59
N ASP A 73 -13.44 5.08 -3.57
CA ASP A 73 -13.39 6.40 -2.94
C ASP A 73 -13.41 6.23 -1.40
N MET A 74 -12.38 6.75 -0.76
CA MET A 74 -12.17 6.67 0.68
C MET A 74 -12.23 8.05 1.35
N GLY A 75 -12.66 9.08 0.61
CA GLY A 75 -12.65 10.46 1.08
C GLY A 75 -11.24 10.99 1.29
N GLU A 76 -11.09 11.91 2.24
CA GLU A 76 -9.83 12.61 2.49
C GLU A 76 -8.83 11.75 3.31
N PRO A 77 -7.53 11.77 2.95
CA PRO A 77 -6.53 11.04 3.71
C PRO A 77 -6.30 11.71 5.08
N VAL A 78 -6.09 10.88 6.10
CA VAL A 78 -5.95 11.31 7.51
C VAL A 78 -4.49 11.34 7.90
N ARG A 79 -4.04 12.44 8.54
CA ARG A 79 -2.70 12.53 9.15
C ARG A 79 -2.57 11.60 10.34
N ILE A 80 -1.49 10.82 10.38
CA ILE A 80 -1.26 9.83 11.43
C ILE A 80 -1.02 10.49 12.79
N GLY A 81 -0.37 11.67 12.84
CA GLY A 81 -0.24 12.44 14.08
C GLY A 81 -1.59 12.87 14.66
N ASP A 82 -2.51 13.34 13.79
CA ASP A 82 -3.87 13.73 14.21
C ASP A 82 -4.67 12.53 14.70
N LEU A 83 -4.51 11.38 14.04
CA LEU A 83 -5.11 10.11 14.46
C LEU A 83 -4.62 9.70 15.86
N ALA A 84 -3.31 9.72 16.11
CA ALA A 84 -2.74 9.39 17.41
C ALA A 84 -3.28 10.29 18.53
N HIS A 85 -3.25 11.61 18.32
CA HIS A 85 -3.79 12.58 19.28
C HIS A 85 -5.28 12.38 19.54
N ARG A 86 -6.07 12.11 18.49
CA ARG A 86 -7.50 11.83 18.62
C ARG A 86 -7.75 10.58 19.45
N MET A 87 -6.99 9.51 19.22
CA MET A 87 -7.16 8.25 19.95
C MET A 87 -6.80 8.37 21.44
N ILE A 88 -5.76 9.13 21.78
CA ILE A 88 -5.42 9.43 23.17
C ILE A 88 -6.58 10.19 23.85
N ARG A 89 -7.12 11.23 23.19
CA ARG A 89 -8.27 12.00 23.71
C ARG A 89 -9.52 11.16 23.89
N LEU A 90 -9.84 10.30 22.92
CA LEU A 90 -10.98 9.38 23.02
C LEU A 90 -10.84 8.37 24.16
N SER A 91 -9.61 8.15 24.64
CA SER A 91 -9.32 7.31 25.81
C SER A 91 -9.40 8.10 27.14
N GLY A 92 -9.87 9.35 27.12
CA GLY A 92 -9.99 10.21 28.30
C GLY A 92 -8.68 10.85 28.76
N MET A 93 -7.63 10.83 27.94
CA MET A 93 -6.28 11.29 28.28
C MET A 93 -5.85 12.49 27.44
N VAL A 94 -4.90 13.27 27.95
CA VAL A 94 -4.33 14.45 27.27
C VAL A 94 -3.01 14.08 26.59
N PRO A 95 -2.90 14.20 25.25
CA PRO A 95 -1.64 13.94 24.55
C PRO A 95 -0.51 14.87 25.01
N GLY A 96 0.69 14.33 25.16
CA GLY A 96 1.87 15.05 25.64
C GLY A 96 1.89 15.34 27.15
N ARG A 97 0.80 15.04 27.88
CA ARG A 97 0.75 15.15 29.35
C ARG A 97 0.54 13.80 30.01
N ASP A 98 -0.53 13.10 29.62
CA ASP A 98 -0.91 11.82 30.19
C ASP A 98 -0.32 10.67 29.37
N ILE A 99 -0.15 10.85 28.06
CA ILE A 99 0.52 9.92 27.14
C ILE A 99 1.46 10.70 26.24
N GLU A 100 2.73 10.33 26.24
CA GLU A 100 3.77 10.88 25.36
C GLU A 100 3.63 10.33 23.93
N VAL A 101 4.00 11.15 22.94
CA VAL A 101 4.02 10.77 21.51
C VAL A 101 5.46 10.87 21.04
N GLU A 102 6.04 9.74 20.64
CA GLU A 102 7.44 9.63 20.24
C GLU A 102 7.56 9.39 18.73
N VAL A 103 8.47 10.10 18.06
CA VAL A 103 8.76 9.89 16.64
C VAL A 103 9.98 8.98 16.50
N ILE A 104 9.76 7.77 15.97
CA ILE A 104 10.79 6.71 15.84
C ILE A 104 11.45 6.67 14.46
N GLY A 105 11.01 7.53 13.54
CA GLY A 105 11.53 7.58 12.17
C GLY A 105 10.85 6.61 11.21
N SER A 106 10.95 6.90 9.91
CA SER A 106 10.38 6.09 8.84
C SER A 106 11.23 4.85 8.58
N ARG A 107 10.58 3.75 8.17
CA ARG A 107 11.29 2.57 7.68
C ARG A 107 11.64 2.72 6.19
N PRO A 108 12.70 2.04 5.69
CA PRO A 108 13.02 2.05 4.27
C PRO A 108 11.81 1.65 3.41
N GLY A 109 11.49 2.46 2.41
CA GLY A 109 10.36 2.26 1.51
C GLY A 109 8.99 2.75 2.02
N GLU A 110 8.90 3.31 3.23
CA GLU A 110 7.65 3.87 3.75
C GLU A 110 7.30 5.19 3.05
N LYS A 111 6.08 5.27 2.49
CA LYS A 111 5.62 6.47 1.77
C LYS A 111 5.01 7.50 2.73
N MET A 112 5.27 8.79 2.45
CA MET A 112 4.61 9.90 3.16
C MET A 112 3.10 9.95 2.89
N GLN A 113 2.72 9.72 1.64
CA GLN A 113 1.33 9.76 1.19
C GLN A 113 1.05 8.52 0.32
N GLU A 114 -0.15 7.96 0.46
CA GLU A 114 -0.61 6.86 -0.37
C GLU A 114 -1.25 7.40 -1.65
N VAL A 115 -1.14 6.64 -2.74
CA VAL A 115 -1.78 6.95 -4.02
C VAL A 115 -2.69 5.78 -4.39
N LEU A 116 -4.00 6.06 -4.51
CA LEU A 116 -4.98 5.03 -4.84
C LEU A 116 -4.94 4.65 -6.33
N SER A 117 -4.62 5.58 -7.22
CA SER A 117 -4.41 5.30 -8.65
C SER A 117 -3.40 6.26 -9.27
N TYR A 118 -2.53 5.71 -10.13
CA TYR A 118 -1.68 6.49 -11.03
C TYR A 118 -2.27 6.59 -12.45
N GLU A 119 -3.30 5.79 -12.73
CA GLU A 119 -3.99 5.78 -14.01
C GLU A 119 -5.30 6.58 -13.93
N PRO A 120 -5.75 7.18 -15.05
CA PRO A 120 -7.04 7.84 -15.11
C PRO A 120 -8.17 6.91 -14.65
N LEU A 121 -9.04 7.46 -13.81
CA LEU A 121 -10.21 6.76 -13.29
C LEU A 121 -11.43 7.10 -14.13
N GLN A 122 -12.21 6.07 -14.46
CA GLN A 122 -13.54 6.20 -15.05
C GLN A 122 -14.57 5.98 -13.94
N PHE A 123 -15.57 6.84 -13.86
CA PHE A 123 -16.63 6.70 -12.86
C PHE A 123 -17.57 5.56 -13.22
N THR A 124 -18.02 4.81 -12.21
CA THR A 124 -19.11 3.84 -12.36
C THR A 124 -20.45 4.47 -11.92
N ASP A 125 -21.54 3.72 -12.03
CA ASP A 125 -22.85 4.13 -11.50
C ASP A 125 -22.83 4.35 -9.97
N ASN A 126 -21.90 3.70 -9.26
CA ASN A 126 -21.66 3.99 -7.86
C ASN A 126 -20.56 5.06 -7.73
N PRO A 127 -20.85 6.25 -7.18
CA PRO A 127 -19.84 7.30 -7.03
C PRO A 127 -18.67 6.93 -6.12
N LYS A 128 -18.81 5.89 -5.28
CA LYS A 128 -17.73 5.37 -4.42
C LYS A 128 -16.85 4.32 -5.10
N VAL A 129 -17.15 3.96 -6.34
CA VAL A 129 -16.38 2.97 -7.11
C VAL A 129 -16.01 3.58 -8.45
N SER A 130 -14.72 3.68 -8.69
CA SER A 130 -14.18 4.02 -10.00
C SER A 130 -13.48 2.81 -10.59
N VAL A 131 -13.28 2.80 -11.90
CA VAL A 131 -12.61 1.73 -12.62
C VAL A 131 -11.47 2.27 -13.46
N THR A 132 -10.39 1.51 -13.54
CA THR A 132 -9.33 1.73 -14.51
C THR A 132 -8.95 0.42 -15.18
N HIS A 133 -8.40 0.54 -16.38
CA HIS A 133 -8.01 -0.58 -17.21
C HIS A 133 -6.50 -0.49 -17.38
N PRO A 134 -5.72 -1.15 -16.51
CA PRO A 134 -4.30 -1.24 -16.73
C PRO A 134 -4.11 -1.95 -18.07
N GLY A 135 -3.35 -1.33 -18.96
CA GLY A 135 -3.09 -1.99 -20.22
C GLY A 135 -2.23 -3.23 -20.01
N TYR A 136 -2.16 -4.01 -21.08
CA TYR A 136 -1.58 -5.33 -21.01
C TYR A 136 -0.05 -5.26 -20.88
N PRO A 137 0.57 -6.13 -20.06
CA PRO A 137 2.00 -6.33 -20.14
C PRO A 137 2.34 -6.66 -21.61
N GLY A 138 3.49 -6.14 -22.06
CA GLY A 138 3.98 -6.35 -23.42
C GLY A 138 4.18 -7.83 -23.78
N PRO A 139 4.83 -8.14 -24.91
CA PRO A 139 4.87 -9.50 -25.46
C PRO A 139 5.55 -10.55 -24.57
N VAL A 140 6.26 -10.15 -23.51
CA VAL A 140 6.83 -11.05 -22.52
C VAL A 140 5.74 -11.42 -21.53
N THR A 141 5.33 -12.69 -21.53
CA THR A 141 4.39 -13.18 -20.53
C THR A 141 5.08 -13.31 -19.18
N VAL A 142 4.31 -13.24 -18.10
CA VAL A 142 4.83 -13.53 -16.75
C VAL A 142 5.52 -14.90 -16.70
N MET A 143 5.03 -15.86 -17.50
CA MET A 143 5.62 -17.21 -17.56
C MET A 143 7.01 -17.20 -18.21
N ASP A 144 7.20 -16.46 -19.30
CA ASP A 144 8.52 -16.34 -19.95
C ASP A 144 9.56 -15.74 -18.98
N ALA A 145 9.11 -14.76 -18.19
CA ALA A 145 9.95 -14.16 -17.17
C ALA A 145 10.28 -15.14 -16.03
N VAL A 146 9.30 -15.94 -15.57
CA VAL A 146 9.51 -16.97 -14.55
C VAL A 146 10.49 -18.03 -15.03
N ASP A 147 10.35 -18.51 -16.27
CA ASP A 147 11.24 -19.52 -16.85
C ASP A 147 12.68 -19.00 -16.98
N THR A 148 12.83 -17.73 -17.41
CA THR A 148 14.13 -17.06 -17.48
C THR A 148 14.77 -16.93 -16.09
N LEU A 149 13.99 -16.52 -15.09
CA LEU A 149 14.48 -16.39 -13.71
C LEU A 149 14.83 -17.74 -13.10
N GLY A 150 14.09 -18.82 -13.42
CA GLY A 150 14.40 -20.18 -12.98
C GLY A 150 15.74 -20.65 -13.51
N SER A 151 15.99 -20.46 -14.81
CA SER A 151 17.27 -20.83 -15.45
C SER A 151 18.45 -20.07 -14.83
N LEU A 152 18.31 -18.77 -14.60
CA LEU A 152 19.36 -17.96 -13.96
C LEU A 152 19.58 -18.33 -12.48
N ALA A 153 18.53 -18.77 -11.79
CA ALA A 153 18.64 -19.24 -10.40
C ALA A 153 19.43 -20.55 -10.32
N ASP A 154 19.23 -21.46 -11.27
CA ASP A 154 20.01 -22.70 -11.37
C ASP A 154 21.49 -22.44 -11.69
N GLU A 155 21.77 -21.39 -12.47
CA GLU A 155 23.13 -20.94 -12.81
C GLU A 155 23.79 -20.10 -11.69
N GLY A 156 23.00 -19.64 -10.71
CA GLY A 156 23.48 -18.82 -9.59
C GLY A 156 23.77 -17.36 -9.92
N ASP A 157 23.27 -16.83 -11.04
CA ASP A 157 23.52 -15.44 -11.46
C ASP A 157 22.57 -14.45 -10.76
N LEU A 158 22.88 -14.15 -9.50
CA LEU A 158 22.12 -13.19 -8.68
C LEU A 158 22.11 -11.77 -9.28
N ALA A 159 23.15 -11.37 -10.00
CA ALA A 159 23.25 -10.04 -10.58
C ALA A 159 22.21 -9.89 -11.72
N GLU A 160 22.12 -10.91 -12.57
CA GLU A 160 21.19 -10.92 -13.68
C GLU A 160 19.73 -11.10 -13.24
N ILE A 161 19.49 -11.95 -12.23
CA ILE A 161 18.18 -12.07 -11.57
C ILE A 161 17.69 -10.70 -11.06
N LYS A 162 18.55 -9.98 -10.32
CA LYS A 162 18.23 -8.64 -9.81
C LYS A 162 17.96 -7.67 -10.96
N ARG A 163 18.73 -7.75 -12.06
CA ARG A 163 18.55 -6.91 -13.24
C ARG A 163 17.19 -7.15 -13.92
N ILE A 164 16.82 -8.41 -14.13
CA ILE A 164 15.54 -8.78 -14.76
C ILE A 164 14.37 -8.38 -13.88
N LEU A 165 14.39 -8.72 -12.59
CA LEU A 165 13.36 -8.31 -11.64
C LEU A 165 13.19 -6.78 -11.60
N ARG A 166 14.31 -6.05 -11.60
CA ARG A 166 14.28 -4.59 -11.69
C ARG A 166 13.65 -4.13 -13.00
N ASN A 167 14.03 -4.68 -14.15
CA ASN A 167 13.44 -4.28 -15.42
C ASN A 167 11.95 -4.59 -15.52
N MET A 168 11.49 -5.70 -14.94
CA MET A 168 10.07 -6.03 -14.86
C MET A 168 9.31 -5.05 -13.96
N ALA A 169 9.86 -4.74 -12.79
CA ALA A 169 9.26 -3.80 -11.84
C ALA A 169 9.36 -2.32 -12.30
N CYS A 170 10.39 -1.99 -13.06
CA CYS A 170 10.70 -0.65 -13.57
C CYS A 170 10.27 -0.47 -15.04
N GLN A 171 9.43 -1.34 -15.60
CA GLN A 171 8.75 -0.99 -16.84
C GLN A 171 7.93 0.26 -16.53
N THR A 172 8.45 1.40 -16.97
CA THR A 172 7.85 2.71 -16.80
C THR A 172 6.51 2.71 -17.50
N TRP A 173 5.47 2.45 -16.72
CA TRP A 173 4.10 2.74 -17.07
C TRP A 173 3.86 4.20 -16.70
N ASN A 174 3.91 5.08 -17.70
CA ASN A 174 3.58 6.50 -17.61
C ASN A 174 4.37 7.34 -16.56
N GLY A 175 5.70 7.34 -16.65
CA GLY A 175 6.50 8.44 -16.09
C GLY A 175 6.54 8.58 -14.56
N VAL A 176 6.27 7.50 -13.81
CA VAL A 176 6.42 7.50 -12.34
C VAL A 176 7.84 7.05 -11.96
N GLU A 177 8.51 7.83 -11.10
CA GLU A 177 9.82 7.48 -10.54
C GLU A 177 9.74 6.12 -9.81
N SER A 178 10.55 5.18 -10.29
CA SER A 178 10.80 3.91 -9.61
C SER A 178 11.44 4.17 -8.24
N VAL A 179 11.04 3.40 -7.23
CA VAL A 179 11.74 3.35 -5.94
C VAL A 179 13.23 3.12 -6.18
N ASP A 180 14.07 4.10 -5.84
CA ASP A 180 15.51 3.96 -5.94
C ASP A 180 16.02 3.03 -4.83
N ILE A 181 16.21 1.75 -5.18
CA ILE A 181 16.73 0.73 -4.26
C ILE A 181 18.18 1.05 -3.84
N ARG A 182 18.92 1.92 -4.54
CA ARG A 182 20.27 2.34 -4.11
C ARG A 182 20.23 3.15 -2.82
N ALA A 183 19.13 3.87 -2.55
CA ALA A 183 18.91 4.54 -1.27
C ALA A 183 18.75 3.52 -0.12
N ILE A 184 18.09 2.38 -0.38
CA ILE A 184 17.89 1.31 0.60
C ILE A 184 19.20 0.57 0.91
N GLU A 185 20.07 0.35 -0.10
CA GLU A 185 21.37 -0.30 0.11
C GLU A 185 22.38 0.60 0.83
N GLN A 186 22.36 1.93 0.61
CA GLN A 186 23.24 2.86 1.33
C GLN A 186 22.84 3.07 2.79
N GLU A 187 21.54 3.11 3.11
CA GLU A 187 21.06 3.23 4.50
C GLU A 187 21.22 1.92 5.30
N GLY A 188 21.12 0.75 4.65
CA GLY A 188 21.31 -0.55 5.29
C GLY A 188 22.77 -0.84 5.72
N LEU A 189 23.75 -0.27 5.04
CA LEU A 189 25.17 -0.39 5.38
C LEU A 189 25.60 0.58 6.50
N ALA A 190 24.94 1.72 6.66
CA ALA A 190 25.21 2.67 7.75
C ALA A 190 24.59 2.24 9.10
N ALA A 191 23.61 1.33 9.09
CA ALA A 191 22.98 0.81 10.32
C ALA A 191 23.79 -0.30 11.03
N TRP A 192 24.95 -0.70 10.48
CA TRP A 192 25.85 -1.73 11.03
C TRP A 192 27.32 -1.29 11.08
N SER A 193 27.58 0.02 11.08
CA SER A 193 28.89 0.63 11.38
C SER A 193 28.75 1.63 12.51
#